data_AF-A0A0B7BQ19-F1
#
_entry.id   AF-A0A0B7BQ19-F1
#
_cell.length_a   1.000
_cell.length_b   1.000
_cell.length_c   1.000
_cell.angle_alpha   90.00
_cell.angle_beta   90.00
_cell.angle_gamma   90.00
#
_symmetry.space_group_name_H-M   'P 1'
#
loop_
_entity.id
_entity.type
_entity.pdbx_description
1 polymer ?
#
loop_
_entity_poly.entity_id
_entity_poly.type
_entity_poly.pdbx_seq_one_letter_code
_entity_poly.pdbx_strand_id
1 'polypeptide(L)'
;MPNLYQSMSQEHSPSPTPERAIYGFVLYLSSFIGFGLYIVWAYVPDSWLHSVGLTYWPQKYWAVALPVYFCVAIILSYIVYIGIILLNTPPLTDIRTVTDCYALYDTPADTHPSCIPPLRDMHISNINKLLYLDNRHVS
;
A
#
# COMPACT_ATOMS: atom_id res chain seq x y z
N MET A 1 1.14 29.75 -25.30
CA MET A 1 0.37 29.24 -24.15
C MET A 1 1.25 28.27 -23.37
N PRO A 2 1.95 28.70 -22.30
CA PRO A 2 2.97 27.87 -21.63
C PRO A 2 2.62 27.50 -20.16
N ASN A 3 1.37 27.15 -19.84
CA ASN A 3 0.95 26.99 -18.43
C ASN A 3 0.29 25.64 -18.06
N LEU A 4 0.21 24.66 -18.97
CA LEU A 4 -0.51 23.40 -18.72
C LEU A 4 0.38 22.23 -18.25
N TYR A 5 1.68 22.24 -18.58
CA TYR A 5 2.59 21.17 -18.16
C TYR A 5 3.09 21.33 -16.71
N GLN A 6 3.13 22.56 -16.19
CA GLN A 6 3.71 22.83 -14.88
C GLN A 6 2.78 22.43 -13.72
N SER A 7 1.49 22.15 -13.99
CA SER A 7 0.54 21.64 -13.00
C SER A 7 0.50 20.10 -12.92
N MET A 8 1.13 19.36 -13.84
CA MET A 8 1.00 17.90 -13.93
C MET A 8 2.06 17.10 -13.16
N SER A 9 3.07 17.76 -12.59
CA SER A 9 4.12 17.10 -11.81
C SER A 9 4.40 17.87 -10.53
N GLN A 10 3.40 17.94 -9.66
CA GLN A 10 3.65 18.19 -8.24
C GLN A 10 4.30 16.92 -7.67
N GLU A 11 5.60 16.80 -7.94
CA GLU A 11 6.42 15.65 -7.60
C GLU A 11 6.45 15.52 -6.07
N HIS A 12 5.67 14.57 -5.54
CA HIS A 12 5.85 14.07 -4.18
C HIS A 12 7.18 13.31 -4.14
N SER A 13 8.31 14.03 -4.16
CA SER A 13 9.60 13.39 -3.97
C SER A 13 9.57 12.71 -2.59
N PRO A 14 9.85 11.40 -2.50
CA PRO A 14 9.90 10.68 -1.23
C PRO A 14 11.13 11.07 -0.39
N SER A 15 11.93 12.04 -0.87
CA SER A 15 13.10 12.55 -0.18
C SER A 15 12.74 13.04 1.24
N PRO A 16 13.51 12.66 2.27
CA PRO A 16 13.32 13.14 3.62
C PRO A 16 13.68 14.62 3.65
N THR A 17 12.68 15.49 3.49
CA THR A 17 12.88 16.93 3.63
C THR A 17 12.95 17.27 5.13
N PRO A 18 13.76 18.27 5.51
CA PRO A 18 13.85 18.70 6.90
C PRO A 18 12.48 19.12 7.46
N GLU A 19 11.60 19.68 6.62
CA GLU A 19 10.22 20.01 6.98
C GLU A 19 9.42 18.78 7.42
N ARG A 20 9.47 17.68 6.67
CA ARG A 20 8.79 16.42 7.03
C ARG A 20 9.32 15.84 8.35
N ALA A 21 10.62 15.96 8.60
CA ALA A 21 11.22 15.50 9.86
C ALA A 21 10.72 16.31 11.07
N ILE A 22 10.57 17.63 10.93
CA ILE A 22 10.04 18.50 12.00
C ILE A 22 8.58 18.15 12.31
N TYR A 23 7.73 17.98 11.29
CA TYR A 23 6.34 17.59 11.49
C TYR A 23 6.22 16.23 12.19
N GLY A 24 7.02 15.24 11.78
CA GLY A 24 7.07 13.93 12.43
C GLY A 24 7.49 14.03 13.89
N PHE A 25 8.48 14.87 14.21
CA PHE A 25 8.94 15.08 15.58
C PHE A 25 7.91 15.78 16.47
N VAL A 26 7.26 16.83 15.96
CA VAL A 26 6.18 17.52 16.68
C VAL A 26 4.99 16.58 16.89
N LEU A 27 4.61 15.81 15.86
CA LEU A 27 3.56 14.78 15.96
C LEU A 27 3.91 13.74 17.03
N TYR A 28 5.15 13.25 17.04
CA TYR A 28 5.64 12.30 18.03
C TYR A 28 5.47 12.85 19.46
N LEU A 29 6.04 14.02 19.75
CA LEU A 29 5.91 14.67 21.07
C LEU A 29 4.44 14.89 21.46
N SER A 30 3.64 15.44 20.54
CA SER A 30 2.22 15.71 20.78
C SER A 30 1.42 14.43 21.04
N SER A 31 1.77 13.33 20.36
CA SER A 31 1.15 12.02 20.56
C SER A 31 1.42 11.48 21.95
N PHE A 32 2.67 11.56 22.44
CA PHE A 32 3.01 11.11 23.80
C PHE A 32 2.33 11.95 24.89
N ILE A 33 2.32 13.28 24.73
CA ILE A 33 1.66 14.19 25.67
C ILE A 33 0.15 13.94 25.67
N GLY A 34 -0.48 13.88 24.49
CA GLY A 34 -1.90 13.61 24.34
C GLY A 34 -2.29 12.24 24.89
N PHE A 35 -1.48 11.21 24.66
CA PHE A 35 -1.70 9.87 25.20
C PHE A 35 -1.56 9.82 26.73
N GLY A 36 -0.56 10.53 27.29
CA GLY A 36 -0.42 10.68 28.73
C GLY A 36 -1.63 11.37 29.37
N LEU A 37 -2.08 12.48 28.78
CA LEU A 37 -3.29 13.19 29.21
C LEU A 37 -4.54 12.32 29.10
N TYR A 38 -4.65 11.53 28.04
CA TYR A 38 -5.74 10.58 27.84
C TYR A 38 -5.80 9.53 28.95
N ILE A 39 -4.67 8.92 29.30
CA ILE A 39 -4.58 7.96 30.42
C ILE A 39 -4.97 8.64 31.73
N VAL A 40 -4.39 9.79 32.04
CA VAL A 40 -4.70 10.52 33.27
C VAL A 40 -6.20 10.81 33.35
N TRP A 41 -6.80 11.33 32.28
CA TRP A 41 -8.24 11.58 32.22
C TRP A 41 -9.08 10.31 32.38
N ALA A 42 -8.67 9.20 31.77
CA ALA A 42 -9.40 7.92 31.83
C ALA A 42 -9.42 7.31 33.25
N TYR A 43 -8.32 7.44 34.01
CA TYR A 43 -8.19 6.82 35.34
C TYR A 43 -8.56 7.75 36.51
N VAL A 44 -8.51 9.07 36.33
CA VAL A 44 -8.83 10.01 37.41
C VAL A 44 -10.34 10.02 37.70
N PRO A 45 -10.78 9.88 38.97
CA PRO A 45 -12.19 9.89 39.33
C PRO A 45 -12.85 11.26 39.06
N ASP A 46 -14.14 11.27 38.73
CA ASP A 46 -14.87 12.49 38.32
C ASP A 46 -14.92 13.53 39.44
N SER A 47 -14.89 13.09 40.71
CA SER A 47 -14.81 13.96 41.88
C SER A 47 -13.56 14.86 41.89
N TRP A 48 -12.42 14.34 41.44
CA TRP A 48 -11.18 15.11 41.30
C TRP A 48 -11.22 16.02 40.08
N LEU A 49 -11.85 15.60 38.99
CA LEU A 49 -12.07 16.50 37.84
C LEU A 49 -12.98 17.67 38.21
N HIS A 50 -14.05 17.40 38.95
CA HIS A 50 -14.98 18.42 39.43
C HIS A 50 -14.33 19.43 40.39
N SER A 51 -13.38 18.99 41.23
CA SER A 51 -12.65 19.92 42.10
C SER A 51 -11.68 20.85 41.34
N VAL A 52 -11.19 20.40 40.18
CA VAL A 52 -10.38 21.20 39.25
C VAL A 52 -11.24 22.15 38.38
N GLY A 53 -12.57 22.08 38.49
CA GLY A 53 -13.52 22.93 37.74
C GLY A 53 -13.91 22.35 36.37
N LEU A 54 -13.59 21.08 36.12
CA LEU A 54 -13.91 20.37 34.88
C LEU A 54 -15.25 19.64 35.04
N THR A 55 -16.36 20.38 34.98
CA THR A 55 -17.71 19.86 35.26
C THR A 55 -18.45 19.24 34.06
N TYR A 56 -18.06 19.56 32.83
CA TYR A 56 -18.79 19.15 31.62
C TYR A 56 -17.91 18.36 30.64
N TRP A 57 -17.41 17.20 31.07
CA TRP A 57 -16.66 16.28 30.21
C TRP A 57 -17.56 15.19 29.60
N PRO A 58 -17.19 14.66 28.42
CA PRO A 58 -17.85 13.48 27.87
C PRO A 58 -17.73 12.31 28.84
N GLN A 59 -18.74 11.44 28.84
CA GLN A 59 -18.80 10.28 29.71
C GLN A 59 -17.54 9.41 29.59
N LYS A 60 -17.03 8.87 30.70
CA LYS A 60 -15.86 7.97 30.74
C LYS A 60 -15.97 6.73 29.86
N TYR A 61 -17.18 6.36 29.45
CA TYR A 61 -17.40 5.33 28.43
C TYR A 61 -16.56 5.57 27.17
N TRP A 62 -16.35 6.83 26.79
CA TRP A 62 -15.52 7.20 25.65
C TRP A 62 -14.05 6.75 25.77
N ALA A 63 -13.52 6.58 26.99
CA ALA A 63 -12.18 6.03 27.22
C ALA A 63 -12.04 4.56 26.78
N VAL A 64 -13.15 3.83 26.68
CA VAL A 64 -13.16 2.45 26.16
C VAL A 64 -13.68 2.44 24.73
N ALA A 65 -14.65 3.30 24.40
CA ALA A 65 -15.21 3.37 23.06
C ALA A 65 -14.16 3.75 22.02
N LEU A 66 -13.32 4.76 22.28
CA LEU A 66 -12.29 5.23 21.36
C LEU A 66 -11.32 4.12 20.90
N PRO A 67 -10.67 3.35 21.80
CA PRO A 67 -9.79 2.27 21.39
C PRO A 67 -10.53 1.14 20.67
N VAL A 68 -11.77 0.84 21.06
CA VAL A 68 -12.60 -0.17 20.36
C VAL A 68 -12.90 0.28 18.92
N TYR A 69 -13.37 1.51 18.72
CA TYR A 69 -13.63 2.05 17.39
C TYR A 69 -12.36 2.14 16.54
N PHE A 70 -11.22 2.47 17.15
CA PHE A 70 -9.93 2.49 16.46
C PHE A 70 -9.54 1.10 15.95
N CYS A 71 -9.67 0.06 16.76
CA CYS A 71 -9.43 -1.33 16.33
C CYS A 71 -10.37 -1.75 15.20
N VAL A 72 -11.67 -1.43 15.30
CA VAL A 72 -12.66 -1.72 14.25
C VAL A 72 -12.31 -0.96 12.97
N ALA A 73 -11.90 0.30 13.05
CA ALA A 73 -11.49 1.11 11.91
C ALA A 73 -10.26 0.52 11.21
N ILE A 74 -9.27 0.02 11.95
CA ILE A 74 -8.12 -0.68 11.37
C ILE A 74 -8.59 -1.91 10.57
N ILE A 75 -9.39 -2.78 11.17
CA ILE A 75 -9.89 -3.99 10.50
C ILE A 75 -10.68 -3.62 9.24
N LEU A 76 -11.59 -2.64 9.35
CA LEU A 76 -12.37 -2.14 8.23
C LEU A 76 -11.47 -1.58 7.12
N SER A 77 -10.40 -0.86 7.47
CA SER A 77 -9.45 -0.31 6.51
C SER A 77 -8.77 -1.41 5.68
N TYR A 78 -8.40 -2.54 6.29
CA TYR A 78 -7.84 -3.69 5.57
C TYR A 78 -8.85 -4.34 4.63
N ILE A 79 -10.10 -4.50 5.08
CA ILE A 79 -11.17 -5.06 4.24
C ILE A 79 -11.40 -4.16 3.02
N VAL A 80 -11.51 -2.85 3.24
CA VAL A 80 -11.68 -1.87 2.17
C VAL A 80 -10.47 -1.88 1.23
N TYR A 81 -9.25 -1.94 1.77
CA TYR A 81 -8.02 -2.02 0.97
C TYR A 81 -8.00 -3.25 0.06
N ILE A 82 -8.36 -4.43 0.59
CA ILE A 82 -8.51 -5.64 -0.22
C ILE A 82 -9.62 -5.48 -1.26
N GLY A 83 -10.76 -4.90 -0.89
CA GLY A 83 -11.84 -4.59 -1.83
C GLY A 83 -11.37 -3.69 -2.98
N ILE A 84 -10.59 -2.66 -2.69
CA ILE A 84 -10.01 -1.76 -3.69
C ILE A 84 -9.01 -2.53 -4.58
N ILE A 85 -8.14 -3.37 -4.01
CA ILE A 85 -7.23 -4.21 -4.79
C ILE A 85 -8.02 -5.09 -5.74
N LEU A 86 -9.06 -5.79 -5.25
CA LEU A 86 -9.88 -6.66 -6.08
C LEU A 86 -10.64 -5.91 -7.17
N LEU A 87 -11.15 -4.71 -6.89
CA LEU A 87 -11.81 -3.87 -7.89
C LEU A 87 -10.86 -3.38 -8.98
N ASN A 88 -9.58 -3.14 -8.64
CA ASN A 88 -8.57 -2.66 -9.57
C ASN A 88 -7.78 -3.80 -10.26
N THR A 89 -7.86 -5.04 -9.77
CA THR A 89 -7.14 -6.17 -10.35
C THR A 89 -7.94 -6.73 -11.54
N PRO A 90 -7.34 -6.84 -12.75
CA PRO A 90 -7.95 -7.55 -13.87
C PRO A 90 -8.28 -9.01 -13.49
N PRO A 91 -9.25 -9.67 -14.14
CA PRO A 91 -9.56 -11.06 -13.86
C PRO A 91 -8.30 -11.95 -13.99
N LEU A 92 -8.12 -12.93 -13.10
CA LEU A 92 -6.92 -13.79 -13.02
C LEU A 92 -6.61 -14.57 -14.31
N THR A 93 -7.53 -14.58 -15.27
CA THR A 93 -7.40 -15.21 -16.58
C THR A 93 -6.86 -14.27 -17.68
N ASP A 94 -6.62 -12.99 -17.39
CA ASP A 94 -6.05 -12.07 -18.37
C ASP A 94 -4.51 -12.24 -18.48
N ILE A 95 -4.05 -12.55 -19.69
CA ILE A 95 -2.64 -12.73 -20.05
C ILE A 95 -1.79 -11.47 -19.78
N ARG A 96 -2.44 -10.30 -19.72
CA ARG A 96 -1.82 -9.02 -19.33
C ARG A 96 -1.36 -8.98 -17.87
N THR A 97 -1.81 -9.91 -17.03
CA THR A 97 -1.34 -10.05 -15.65
C THR A 97 0.00 -10.78 -15.57
N VAL A 98 0.36 -11.54 -16.62
CA VAL A 98 1.60 -12.33 -16.71
C VAL A 98 2.63 -11.68 -17.65
N THR A 99 2.17 -10.84 -18.58
CA THR A 99 2.98 -10.21 -19.62
C THR A 99 3.04 -8.70 -19.43
N ASP A 100 4.24 -8.14 -19.29
CA ASP A 100 4.47 -6.69 -19.30
C ASP A 100 4.71 -6.17 -20.73
N CYS A 101 4.70 -4.85 -20.90
CA CYS A 101 4.90 -4.21 -22.20
C CYS A 101 6.32 -4.34 -22.78
N TYR A 102 7.25 -4.94 -22.03
CA TYR A 102 8.63 -5.18 -22.44
C TYR A 102 8.90 -6.65 -22.81
N ALA A 103 7.94 -7.56 -22.60
CA ALA A 103 8.09 -8.95 -22.99
C ALA A 103 8.17 -9.10 -24.51
N LEU A 104 9.29 -9.64 -25.00
CA LEU A 104 9.58 -9.79 -26.42
C LEU A 104 9.32 -11.24 -26.87
N TYR A 105 8.07 -11.54 -27.25
CA TYR A 105 7.69 -12.89 -27.72
C TYR A 105 7.78 -13.06 -29.24
N ASP A 106 7.60 -12.00 -30.03
CA ASP A 106 7.51 -12.09 -31.49
C ASP A 106 8.87 -12.29 -32.17
N THR A 107 8.84 -13.04 -33.27
CA THR A 107 10.02 -13.25 -34.13
C THR A 107 9.95 -12.26 -35.28
N PRO A 108 10.94 -11.38 -35.49
CA PRO A 108 11.03 -10.62 -36.73
C PRO A 108 11.17 -11.61 -37.89
N ALA A 109 10.34 -11.47 -38.93
CA ALA A 109 10.29 -12.37 -40.08
C ALA A 109 11.62 -12.45 -40.87
N ASP A 110 12.56 -11.54 -40.60
CA ASP A 110 13.72 -11.26 -41.46
C ASP A 110 15.07 -11.72 -40.86
N THR A 111 15.09 -12.72 -39.98
CA THR A 111 16.37 -13.23 -39.45
C THR A 111 16.97 -14.25 -40.42
N HIS A 112 18.12 -13.93 -41.02
CA HIS A 112 18.87 -14.84 -41.90
C HIS A 112 19.14 -16.20 -41.22
N PRO A 113 18.92 -17.35 -41.88
CA PRO A 113 18.94 -18.69 -41.27
C PRO A 113 20.30 -19.12 -40.70
N SER A 114 21.36 -18.36 -40.96
CA SER A 114 22.72 -18.62 -40.45
C SER A 114 23.16 -17.68 -39.32
N CYS A 115 22.29 -16.79 -38.83
CA CYS A 115 22.59 -15.93 -37.68
C CYS A 115 22.06 -16.52 -36.37
N ILE A 116 22.76 -16.23 -35.28
CA ILE A 116 22.31 -16.58 -33.92
C ILE A 116 21.06 -15.74 -33.63
N PRO A 117 19.94 -16.36 -33.20
CA PRO A 117 18.72 -15.62 -32.91
C PRO A 117 18.93 -14.68 -31.71
N PRO A 118 18.30 -13.50 -31.70
CA PRO A 118 18.36 -12.58 -30.57
C PRO A 118 17.73 -13.21 -29.31
N LEU A 119 18.23 -12.82 -28.14
CA LEU A 119 17.69 -13.25 -26.85
C LEU A 119 16.23 -12.76 -26.72
N ARG A 120 15.32 -13.67 -26.38
CA ARG A 120 13.87 -13.41 -26.29
C ARG A 120 13.26 -14.16 -25.11
N ASP A 121 12.13 -13.66 -24.64
CA ASP A 121 11.37 -14.30 -23.58
C ASP A 121 10.52 -15.44 -24.16
N MET A 122 10.47 -16.56 -23.44
CA MET A 122 9.61 -17.69 -23.79
C MET A 122 8.40 -17.73 -22.87
N HIS A 123 7.21 -17.94 -23.44
CA HIS A 123 6.01 -18.09 -22.63
C HIS A 123 6.17 -19.28 -21.67
N ILE A 124 5.75 -19.11 -20.41
CA ILE A 124 5.92 -20.12 -19.36
C ILE A 124 5.30 -21.47 -19.72
N SER A 125 4.22 -21.47 -20.51
CA SER A 125 3.62 -22.71 -21.02
C SER A 125 4.53 -23.47 -21.97
N ASN A 126 5.37 -22.78 -22.76
CA ASN A 126 6.31 -23.42 -23.69
C ASN A 126 7.49 -24.03 -22.92
N ILE A 127 8.02 -23.31 -21.92
CA ILE A 127 9.08 -23.83 -21.04
C ILE A 127 8.57 -25.05 -20.26
N ASN A 128 7.37 -24.99 -19.68
CA ASN A 128 6.82 -26.13 -18.94
C ASN A 128 6.62 -27.36 -19.83
N LYS A 129 6.17 -27.18 -21.08
CA LYS A 129 6.08 -28.28 -22.05
C LYS A 129 7.45 -28.85 -22.38
N LEU A 130 8.43 -28.01 -22.69
CA LEU A 130 9.79 -28.43 -23.04
C LEU A 130 10.47 -29.16 -21.88
N LEU A 131 10.41 -28.60 -20.68
CA LEU A 131 11.13 -29.14 -19.52
C LEU A 131 10.49 -30.43 -19.00
N TYR A 132 9.15 -30.49 -18.92
CA TYR A 132 8.44 -31.58 -18.24
C TYR A 132 7.73 -32.58 -19.15
N LEU A 133 7.39 -32.21 -20.39
CA LEU A 133 6.64 -33.08 -21.30
C LEU A 133 7.50 -33.62 -22.46
N ASP A 134 8.43 -32.82 -23.00
CA ASP A 134 9.28 -33.23 -24.12
C ASP A 134 10.36 -34.24 -23.70
N ASN A 135 10.94 -34.07 -22.50
CA ASN A 135 11.93 -35.00 -21.93
C ASN A 135 11.36 -36.38 -21.50
N ARG A 136 10.06 -36.64 -21.68
CA ARG A 136 9.44 -37.94 -21.35
C ARG A 136 9.39 -38.92 -22.52
N HIS A 137 9.89 -38.53 -23.70
CA HIS A 137 9.94 -39.40 -24.89
C HIS A 137 11.33 -40.00 -25.18
N VAL A 138 12.31 -39.88 -24.26
CA VAL A 138 13.69 -40.39 -24.43
C VAL A 138 14.07 -41.46 -23.38
N SER A 139 13.11 -42.30 -22.97
CA SER A 139 13.38 -43.50 -22.16
C SER A 139 12.80 -44.75 -22.82
#